data_AF-A0A7C9EHT4-F1
#
_entry.id   AF-A0A7C9EHT4-F1
#
_cell.length_a   1.000
_cell.length_b   1.000
_cell.length_c   1.000
_cell.angle_alpha   90.00
_cell.angle_beta   90.00
_cell.angle_gamma   90.00
#
_symmetry.space_group_name_H-M   'P 1'
#
loop_
_entity.id
_entity.type
_entity.pdbx_description
1 polymer ?
#
loop_
_entity_poly.entity_id
_entity_poly.type
_entity_poly.pdbx_seq_one_letter_code
_entity_poly.pdbx_strand_id
1 'polypeptide(L)'
;MVMKKMRMRWVAMKGEEKKGRMKWVGLMVLSLASFSLFTHFLIAKYSEKQHSTFNPSSSSKSVPIFAWRPVFGSADLPRNSPLYKRLWGPVGELGSLYPHSNPRGPYFAPSLQSTGFIFVRIRGGFHEIRTAICDAVVVARLLNATLVIPEILSTTSSKGISLDFKSFAYLYNEDQFMAALAKDVNIVKTLPKNLKELRRQKAVPLFRVPNSASPYFYLHQVLPMLSKHSVVELVVSAGGCLQANLPPDLEEYQRLRCRVAFHALQFRNDVQELATKVLNRSDAFLFLPVIFI
;
A
#
# COMPACT_ATOMS: atom_id res chain seq x y z
N MET A 1 11.13 72.20 43.06
CA MET A 1 9.81 71.57 43.28
C MET A 1 9.02 71.32 41.98
N VAL A 2 9.15 72.17 40.95
CA VAL A 2 8.39 72.10 39.68
C VAL A 2 8.73 70.88 38.79
N MET A 3 10.01 70.51 38.65
CA MET A 3 10.43 69.38 37.80
C MET A 3 9.93 68.00 38.29
N LYS A 4 9.83 67.78 39.60
CA LYS A 4 9.25 66.53 40.15
C LYS A 4 7.76 66.39 39.82
N LYS A 5 7.01 67.51 39.82
CA LYS A 5 5.57 67.53 39.51
C LYS A 5 5.30 67.25 38.03
N MET A 6 6.15 67.76 37.12
CA MET A 6 6.07 67.45 35.69
C MET A 6 6.40 66.00 35.37
N ARG A 7 7.40 65.40 36.05
CA ARG A 7 7.79 64.00 35.83
C ARG A 7 6.69 63.02 36.26
N MET A 8 6.05 63.23 37.41
CA MET A 8 4.94 62.36 37.86
C MET A 8 3.72 62.46 36.94
N ARG A 9 3.42 63.66 36.41
CA ARG A 9 2.30 63.88 35.48
C ARG A 9 2.51 63.19 34.13
N TRP A 10 3.75 63.15 33.64
CA TRP A 10 4.13 62.40 32.43
C TRP A 10 4.04 60.88 32.61
N VAL A 11 4.46 60.34 33.75
CA VAL A 11 4.36 58.90 34.04
C VAL A 11 2.89 58.47 34.18
N ALA A 12 2.05 59.31 34.80
CA ALA A 12 0.61 59.06 34.91
C ALA A 12 -0.09 59.06 33.53
N MET A 13 0.21 60.03 32.66
CA MET A 13 -0.33 60.07 31.29
C MET A 13 0.08 58.83 30.48
N LYS A 14 1.34 58.39 30.61
CA LYS A 14 1.86 57.20 29.92
C LYS A 14 1.25 55.89 30.45
N GLY A 15 0.84 55.85 31.71
CA GLY A 15 0.13 54.73 32.32
C GLY A 15 -1.33 54.62 31.87
N GLU A 16 -2.03 55.75 31.76
CA GLU A 16 -3.41 55.83 31.25
C GLU A 16 -3.50 55.41 29.78
N GLU A 17 -2.55 55.83 28.93
CA GLU A 17 -2.50 55.45 27.51
C GLU A 17 -2.27 53.92 27.32
N LYS A 18 -1.40 53.32 28.13
CA LYS A 18 -1.19 51.86 28.13
C LYS A 18 -2.41 51.09 28.63
N LYS A 19 -3.12 51.62 29.64
CA LYS A 19 -4.37 51.05 30.16
C LYS A 19 -5.49 51.09 29.11
N GLY A 20 -5.56 52.17 28.31
CA GLY A 20 -6.45 52.27 27.16
C GLY A 20 -6.17 51.20 26.11
N ARG A 21 -4.91 51.06 25.68
CA ARG A 21 -4.52 50.05 24.67
C ARG A 21 -4.76 48.60 25.12
N MET A 22 -4.52 48.28 26.40
CA MET A 22 -4.72 46.92 26.91
C MET A 22 -6.21 46.52 26.95
N LYS A 23 -7.11 47.49 27.19
CA LYS A 23 -8.56 47.28 27.07
C LYS A 23 -8.98 46.97 25.63
N TRP A 24 -8.45 47.68 24.65
CA TRP A 24 -8.73 47.42 23.22
C TRP A 24 -8.21 46.06 22.74
N VAL A 25 -7.03 45.65 23.22
CA VAL A 25 -6.49 44.30 22.93
C VAL A 25 -7.38 43.22 23.54
N GLY A 26 -7.84 43.39 24.79
CA GLY A 26 -8.79 42.47 25.41
C GLY A 26 -10.12 42.38 24.66
N LEU A 27 -10.64 43.51 24.18
CA LEU A 27 -11.88 43.57 23.40
C LEU A 27 -11.74 42.90 22.02
N MET A 28 -10.57 43.04 21.39
CA MET A 28 -10.24 42.35 20.14
C MET A 28 -10.17 40.83 20.33
N VAL A 29 -9.49 40.36 21.38
CA VAL A 29 -9.39 38.92 21.68
C VAL A 29 -10.76 38.32 21.99
N LEU A 30 -11.61 39.04 22.74
CA LEU A 30 -12.96 38.60 23.05
C LEU A 30 -13.85 38.54 21.79
N SER A 31 -13.69 39.50 20.89
CA SER A 31 -14.39 39.52 19.59
C SER A 31 -13.96 38.34 18.70
N LEU A 32 -12.65 38.07 18.59
CA LEU A 32 -12.11 36.93 17.84
C LEU A 32 -12.59 35.58 18.40
N ALA A 33 -12.61 35.42 19.73
CA ALA A 33 -13.13 34.21 20.38
C ALA A 33 -14.63 34.01 20.11
N SER A 34 -15.41 35.09 20.18
CA SER A 34 -16.84 35.06 19.90
C SER A 34 -17.14 34.69 18.45
N PHE A 35 -16.36 35.23 17.51
CA PHE A 35 -16.48 34.90 16.09
C PHE A 35 -16.11 33.43 15.82
N SER A 36 -15.04 32.92 16.44
CA SER A 36 -14.66 31.51 16.34
C SER A 36 -15.77 30.58 16.86
N LEU A 37 -16.33 30.87 18.03
CA LEU A 37 -17.44 30.09 18.59
C LEU A 37 -18.68 30.14 17.69
N PHE A 38 -18.98 31.30 17.11
CA PHE A 38 -20.09 31.48 16.18
C PHE A 38 -19.88 30.68 14.88
N THR A 39 -18.65 30.64 14.33
CA THR A 39 -18.35 29.79 13.16
C THR A 39 -18.50 28.31 13.48
N HIS A 40 -18.04 27.84 14.64
CA HIS A 40 -18.23 26.45 15.06
C HIS A 40 -19.72 26.12 15.28
N PHE A 41 -20.51 27.06 15.83
CA PHE A 41 -21.95 26.89 16.00
C PHE A 41 -22.71 26.88 14.66
N LEU A 42 -22.31 27.73 13.70
CA LEU A 42 -22.86 27.71 12.35
C LEU A 42 -22.51 26.43 11.61
N ILE A 43 -21.28 25.91 11.75
CA ILE A 43 -20.88 24.61 11.17
C ILE A 43 -21.71 23.48 11.79
N ALA A 44 -21.92 23.49 13.11
CA ALA A 44 -22.77 22.51 13.79
C ALA A 44 -24.23 22.56 13.29
N LYS A 45 -24.82 23.76 13.17
CA LYS A 45 -26.19 23.92 12.63
C LYS A 45 -26.30 23.59 11.14
N TYR A 46 -25.29 23.84 10.33
CA TYR A 46 -25.29 23.46 8.92
C TYR A 46 -25.21 21.93 8.77
N SER A 47 -24.44 21.27 9.64
CA SER A 47 -24.38 19.80 9.71
C SER A 47 -25.72 19.21 10.15
N GLU A 48 -26.44 19.85 11.07
CA GLU A 48 -27.78 19.40 11.51
C GLU A 48 -28.86 19.65 10.44
N LYS A 49 -28.75 20.75 9.69
CA LYS A 49 -29.71 21.09 8.61
C LYS A 49 -29.55 20.24 7.35
N GLN A 50 -28.38 19.64 7.10
CA GLN A 50 -28.25 18.61 6.06
C GLN A 50 -28.96 17.29 6.41
N HIS A 51 -29.31 17.06 7.67
CA HIS A 51 -30.02 15.84 8.09
C HIS A 51 -31.56 15.95 8.02
N SER A 52 -32.14 17.14 7.84
CA SER A 52 -33.60 17.34 7.95
C SER A 52 -34.31 17.85 6.68
N THR A 53 -33.69 17.76 5.49
CA THR A 53 -34.43 18.02 4.24
C THR A 53 -33.98 17.10 3.11
N PHE A 54 -34.53 15.88 3.08
CA PHE A 54 -34.57 15.05 1.87
C PHE A 54 -35.93 14.35 1.79
N ASN A 55 -36.89 15.02 1.17
CA ASN A 55 -38.11 14.39 0.68
C ASN A 55 -37.76 13.52 -0.54
N PRO A 56 -38.10 12.22 -0.58
CA PRO A 56 -37.83 11.37 -1.73
C PRO A 56 -39.01 11.43 -2.69
N SER A 57 -38.97 12.34 -3.66
CA SER A 57 -39.70 12.17 -4.91
C SER A 57 -38.79 12.48 -6.09
N SER A 58 -38.67 11.48 -6.97
CA SER A 58 -37.98 11.44 -8.27
C SER A 58 -36.43 11.43 -8.30
N SER A 59 -35.89 10.24 -8.57
CA SER A 59 -34.70 9.93 -9.38
C SER A 59 -33.35 10.58 -9.05
N SER A 60 -32.62 9.99 -8.10
CA SER A 60 -31.19 9.61 -8.21
C SER A 60 -30.71 9.10 -6.84
N LYS A 61 -30.66 7.77 -6.66
CA LYS A 61 -30.25 7.17 -5.39
C LYS A 61 -28.72 7.19 -5.29
N SER A 62 -28.18 8.14 -4.55
CA SER A 62 -26.84 8.05 -3.96
C SER A 62 -26.81 6.89 -2.96
N VAL A 63 -25.90 5.94 -3.17
CA VAL A 63 -25.70 4.79 -2.29
C VAL A 63 -24.72 5.21 -1.18
N PRO A 64 -25.08 5.19 0.11
CA PRO A 64 -24.14 5.42 1.18
C PRO A 64 -23.17 4.23 1.26
N ILE A 65 -21.87 4.52 1.17
CA ILE A 65 -20.80 3.51 0.97
C ILE A 65 -20.67 2.53 2.15
N PHE A 66 -21.11 2.88 3.37
CA PHE A 66 -21.25 1.91 4.48
C PHE A 66 -22.36 2.34 5.45
N ALA A 67 -23.62 2.17 5.07
CA ALA A 67 -24.66 1.93 6.08
C ALA A 67 -24.54 0.45 6.46
N TRP A 68 -24.04 0.15 7.66
CA TRP A 68 -24.13 -1.19 8.25
C TRP A 68 -25.62 -1.53 8.43
N ARG A 69 -26.26 -2.01 7.36
CA ARG A 69 -27.46 -2.82 7.47
C ARG A 69 -27.01 -4.22 7.83
N PRO A 70 -27.54 -4.83 8.90
CA PRO A 70 -27.40 -6.26 9.10
C PRO A 70 -28.21 -6.96 8.00
N VAL A 71 -27.65 -7.09 6.81
CA VAL A 71 -28.25 -7.89 5.72
C VAL A 71 -28.38 -9.36 6.15
N PHE A 72 -27.66 -9.76 7.20
CA PHE A 72 -27.69 -11.09 7.80
C PHE A 72 -28.59 -11.21 9.04
N GLY A 73 -29.39 -10.19 9.38
CA GLY A 73 -30.23 -10.20 10.58
C GLY A 73 -31.30 -11.31 10.62
N SER A 74 -31.56 -11.97 9.49
CA SER A 74 -32.39 -13.18 9.41
C SER A 74 -32.02 -13.98 8.15
N ALA A 75 -30.75 -14.36 8.01
CA ALA A 75 -30.35 -15.28 6.94
C ALA A 75 -30.37 -16.73 7.44
N ASP A 76 -31.47 -17.15 8.06
CA ASP A 76 -31.78 -18.58 8.23
C ASP A 76 -32.17 -19.14 6.86
N LEU A 77 -31.19 -19.21 5.95
CA LEU A 77 -31.38 -19.88 4.68
C LEU A 77 -31.47 -21.37 4.99
N PRO A 78 -32.60 -22.04 4.71
CA PRO A 78 -32.71 -23.47 4.89
C PRO A 78 -31.57 -24.13 4.11
N ARG A 79 -30.88 -25.09 4.72
CA ARG A 79 -29.76 -25.84 4.10
C ARG A 79 -30.14 -26.47 2.74
N ASN A 80 -31.43 -26.72 2.56
CA ASN A 80 -32.01 -27.29 1.35
C ASN A 80 -32.33 -26.24 0.27
N SER A 81 -32.25 -24.95 0.59
CA SER A 81 -32.59 -23.88 -0.36
C SER A 81 -31.56 -23.80 -1.49
N PRO A 82 -32.01 -23.53 -2.73
CA PRO A 82 -31.12 -23.37 -3.87
C PRO A 82 -30.15 -22.19 -3.68
N LEU A 83 -30.55 -21.16 -2.94
CA LEU A 83 -29.68 -20.04 -2.56
C LEU A 83 -28.56 -20.44 -1.60
N TYR A 84 -28.87 -21.25 -0.58
CA TYR A 84 -27.86 -21.80 0.32
C TYR A 84 -26.88 -22.68 -0.44
N LYS A 85 -27.37 -23.60 -1.27
CA LYS A 85 -26.51 -24.46 -2.11
C LYS A 85 -25.68 -23.66 -3.13
N ARG A 86 -26.17 -22.51 -3.60
CA ARG A 86 -25.42 -21.63 -4.52
C ARG A 86 -24.31 -20.84 -3.81
N LEU A 87 -24.54 -20.42 -2.57
CA LEU A 87 -23.59 -19.58 -1.81
C LEU A 87 -22.60 -20.40 -0.99
N TRP A 88 -23.05 -21.54 -0.45
CA TRP A 88 -22.36 -22.37 0.54
C TRP A 88 -22.29 -23.84 0.14
N GLY A 89 -22.78 -24.20 -1.04
CA GLY A 89 -22.54 -25.53 -1.60
C GLY A 89 -21.06 -25.70 -1.93
N PRO A 90 -20.60 -26.95 -2.12
CA PRO A 90 -19.24 -27.21 -2.58
C PRO A 90 -19.00 -26.38 -3.84
N VAL A 91 -18.02 -25.49 -3.75
CA VAL A 91 -17.57 -24.72 -4.91
C VAL A 91 -17.04 -25.75 -5.89
N GLY A 92 -17.76 -25.99 -7.00
CA GLY A 92 -17.27 -26.85 -8.06
C GLY A 92 -15.86 -26.40 -8.45
N GLU A 93 -14.98 -27.34 -8.84
CA GLU A 93 -13.59 -27.01 -9.22
C GLU A 93 -13.60 -25.73 -10.03
N LEU A 94 -13.16 -24.65 -9.39
CA LEU A 94 -13.30 -23.32 -9.91
C LEU A 94 -12.30 -23.29 -11.06
N GLY A 95 -12.77 -23.66 -12.25
CA GLY A 95 -11.93 -23.89 -13.42
C GLY A 95 -10.94 -22.75 -13.48
N SER A 96 -9.66 -23.08 -13.38
CA SER A 96 -8.51 -22.18 -13.20
C SER A 96 -8.92 -20.71 -13.39
N LEU A 97 -9.30 -20.00 -12.31
CA LEU A 97 -9.44 -18.54 -12.34
C LEU A 97 -8.05 -17.89 -12.42
N TYR A 98 -7.17 -18.43 -13.26
CA TYR A 98 -5.89 -17.85 -13.59
C TYR A 98 -6.13 -16.91 -14.77
N PRO A 99 -6.33 -15.60 -14.52
CA PRO A 99 -6.43 -14.65 -15.61
C PRO A 99 -5.10 -14.68 -16.39
N HIS A 100 -5.13 -15.21 -17.62
CA HIS A 100 -4.10 -15.07 -18.65
C HIS A 100 -2.64 -15.08 -18.14
N SER A 101 -2.28 -16.03 -17.29
CA SER A 101 -0.92 -16.08 -16.69
C SER A 101 0.09 -16.80 -17.58
N ASN A 102 -0.36 -17.67 -18.48
CA ASN A 102 0.52 -18.41 -19.40
C ASN A 102 0.89 -17.54 -20.61
N PRO A 103 2.15 -17.60 -21.07
CA PRO A 103 2.57 -16.81 -22.22
C PRO A 103 1.87 -17.32 -23.49
N ARG A 104 1.52 -16.43 -24.41
CA ARG A 104 0.86 -16.83 -25.68
C ARG A 104 1.84 -17.33 -26.74
N GLY A 105 3.13 -17.08 -26.55
CA GLY A 105 4.18 -17.53 -27.45
C GLY A 105 5.57 -17.36 -26.81
N PRO A 106 6.63 -17.66 -27.57
CA PRO A 106 8.00 -17.40 -27.12
C PRO A 106 8.19 -15.90 -26.91
N TYR A 107 8.45 -15.48 -25.67
CA TYR A 107 8.76 -14.08 -25.35
C TYR A 107 10.17 -14.04 -24.76
N PHE A 108 11.17 -13.74 -25.58
CA PHE A 108 12.57 -13.74 -25.16
C PHE A 108 12.91 -12.46 -24.41
N ALA A 109 13.90 -12.53 -23.51
CA ALA A 109 14.45 -11.34 -22.88
C ALA A 109 15.11 -10.47 -23.98
N PRO A 110 15.08 -9.13 -23.85
CA PRO A 110 15.73 -8.25 -24.81
C PRO A 110 17.23 -8.57 -24.97
N SER A 111 17.70 -8.60 -26.22
CA SER A 111 19.09 -8.91 -26.57
C SER A 111 20.06 -7.74 -26.38
N LEU A 112 19.58 -6.55 -25.99
CA LEU A 112 20.36 -5.30 -25.83
C LEU A 112 21.39 -5.33 -24.67
N GLN A 113 21.72 -6.52 -24.18
CA GLN A 113 22.62 -6.89 -23.08
C GLN A 113 22.31 -6.28 -21.71
N SER A 114 21.76 -7.13 -20.86
CA SER A 114 22.07 -7.06 -19.44
C SER A 114 22.15 -8.47 -18.84
N THR A 115 22.95 -8.54 -17.79
CA THR A 115 23.24 -9.69 -16.92
C THR A 115 23.79 -9.13 -15.58
N GLY A 116 23.36 -7.91 -15.25
CA GLY A 116 23.63 -7.28 -13.96
C GLY A 116 22.64 -7.75 -12.90
N PHE A 117 22.81 -7.27 -11.67
CA PHE A 117 21.98 -7.64 -10.53
C PHE A 117 21.08 -6.47 -10.12
N ILE A 118 19.78 -6.72 -10.04
CA ILE A 118 18.84 -5.79 -9.45
C ILE A 118 18.56 -6.23 -8.03
N PHE A 119 18.86 -5.35 -7.08
CA PHE A 119 18.51 -5.53 -5.68
C PHE A 119 17.35 -4.60 -5.33
N VAL A 120 16.27 -5.13 -4.76
CA VAL A 120 15.07 -4.34 -4.47
C VAL A 120 14.79 -4.32 -2.98
N ARG A 121 14.56 -3.12 -2.43
CA ARG A 121 14.08 -2.90 -1.08
C ARG A 121 12.67 -2.35 -1.13
N ILE A 122 11.76 -3.04 -0.46
CA ILE A 122 10.34 -2.73 -0.52
C ILE A 122 9.86 -2.29 0.86
N ARG A 123 9.28 -1.09 0.93
CA ARG A 123 8.53 -0.58 2.08
C ARG A 123 7.07 -0.49 1.68
N GLY A 124 6.19 -0.91 2.58
CA GLY A 124 4.75 -0.80 2.41
C GLY A 124 4.01 -1.73 3.35
N GLY A 125 2.69 -1.79 3.21
CA GLY A 125 1.88 -2.86 3.78
C GLY A 125 1.92 -4.11 2.91
N PHE A 126 1.12 -5.11 3.27
CA PHE A 126 1.14 -6.41 2.59
C PHE A 126 0.75 -6.30 1.10
N HIS A 127 -0.24 -5.47 0.78
CA HIS A 127 -0.67 -5.24 -0.60
C HIS A 127 0.43 -4.57 -1.43
N GLU A 128 1.05 -3.52 -0.89
CA GLU A 128 2.15 -2.80 -1.55
C GLU A 128 3.37 -3.70 -1.75
N ILE A 129 3.67 -4.56 -0.78
CA ILE A 129 4.75 -5.54 -0.88
C ILE A 129 4.49 -6.50 -2.04
N ARG A 130 3.29 -7.09 -2.09
CA ARG A 130 2.93 -8.05 -3.14
C ARG A 130 3.00 -7.42 -4.53
N THR A 131 2.44 -6.22 -4.71
CA THR A 131 2.45 -5.53 -6.02
C THR A 131 3.88 -5.14 -6.43
N ALA A 132 4.70 -4.64 -5.49
CA ALA A 132 6.09 -4.31 -5.78
C ALA A 132 6.94 -5.53 -6.17
N ILE A 133 6.72 -6.70 -5.56
CA ILE A 133 7.45 -7.92 -5.95
C ILE A 133 7.07 -8.32 -7.38
N CYS A 134 5.78 -8.31 -7.71
CA CYS A 134 5.33 -8.61 -9.08
C CYS A 134 5.97 -7.68 -10.11
N ASP A 135 5.97 -6.37 -9.83
CA ASP A 135 6.60 -5.39 -10.71
C ASP A 135 8.12 -5.55 -10.79
N ALA A 136 8.80 -5.85 -9.69
CA ALA A 136 10.25 -6.05 -9.66
C ALA A 136 10.71 -7.20 -10.56
N VAL A 137 9.97 -8.33 -10.57
CA VAL A 137 10.24 -9.45 -11.49
C VAL A 137 10.11 -9.01 -12.94
N VAL A 138 9.08 -8.23 -13.24
CA VAL A 138 8.80 -7.75 -14.59
C VAL A 138 9.85 -6.75 -15.05
N VAL A 139 10.29 -5.85 -14.18
CA VAL A 139 11.41 -4.93 -14.42
C VAL A 139 12.71 -5.70 -14.66
N ALA A 140 12.99 -6.75 -13.86
CA ALA A 140 14.16 -7.59 -14.07
C ALA A 140 14.12 -8.27 -15.44
N ARG A 141 12.95 -8.79 -15.86
CA ARG A 141 12.78 -9.34 -17.22
C ARG A 141 12.98 -8.27 -18.30
N LEU A 142 12.38 -7.09 -18.12
CA LEU A 142 12.43 -5.99 -19.08
C LEU A 142 13.87 -5.53 -19.31
N LEU A 143 14.66 -5.52 -18.25
CA LEU A 143 16.07 -5.15 -18.31
C LEU A 143 16.98 -6.35 -18.58
N ASN A 144 16.47 -7.57 -18.79
CA ASN A 144 17.27 -8.80 -18.88
C ASN A 144 18.24 -9.03 -17.68
N ALA A 145 17.87 -8.57 -16.49
CA ALA A 145 18.73 -8.61 -15.31
C ALA A 145 18.46 -9.83 -14.41
N THR A 146 19.45 -10.20 -13.61
CA THR A 146 19.25 -11.16 -12.51
C THR A 146 18.62 -10.44 -11.31
N LEU A 147 17.49 -10.95 -10.83
CA LEU A 147 16.83 -10.42 -9.64
C LEU A 147 17.40 -11.08 -8.39
N VAL A 148 17.80 -10.27 -7.41
CA VAL A 148 18.07 -10.76 -6.06
C VAL A 148 16.76 -10.79 -5.29
N ILE A 149 16.54 -11.83 -4.47
CA ILE A 149 15.34 -11.94 -3.63
C ILE A 149 15.07 -10.61 -2.91
N PRO A 150 13.87 -10.01 -3.07
CA PRO A 150 13.57 -8.69 -2.52
C PRO A 150 13.69 -8.64 -0.99
N GLU A 151 14.26 -7.55 -0.47
CA GLU A 151 14.32 -7.29 0.97
C GLU A 151 13.07 -6.51 1.39
N ILE A 152 12.31 -7.07 2.31
CA ILE A 152 11.11 -6.43 2.86
C ILE A 152 11.53 -5.58 4.06
N LEU A 153 11.24 -4.29 3.98
CA LEU A 153 11.49 -3.36 5.07
C LEU A 153 10.23 -3.23 5.90
N SER A 154 10.28 -3.67 7.16
CA SER A 154 9.18 -3.51 8.10
C SER A 154 8.77 -2.04 8.19
N THR A 155 7.51 -1.77 7.85
CA THR A 155 6.84 -0.48 8.08
C THR A 155 6.04 -0.52 9.38
N THR A 156 5.64 -1.71 9.82
CA THR A 156 4.80 -1.91 10.99
C THR A 156 5.65 -2.00 12.26
N SER A 157 6.04 -0.83 12.77
CA SER A 157 6.59 -0.67 14.13
C SER A 157 5.47 -0.70 15.19
N SER A 158 4.50 -1.61 15.07
CA SER A 158 3.58 -1.87 16.17
C SER A 158 4.24 -2.87 17.12
N LYS A 159 4.18 -2.58 18.43
CA LYS A 159 4.63 -3.50 19.49
C LYS A 159 4.06 -4.89 19.22
N GLY A 160 4.92 -5.88 18.93
CA GLY A 160 4.54 -7.29 18.82
C GLY A 160 4.83 -7.99 17.50
N ILE A 161 5.31 -7.31 16.46
CA ILE A 161 5.72 -7.98 15.20
C ILE A 161 7.19 -8.39 15.30
N SER A 162 7.49 -9.68 15.08
CA SER A 162 8.85 -10.21 15.13
C SER A 162 9.78 -9.46 14.16
N LEU A 163 11.03 -9.25 14.58
CA LEU A 163 12.10 -8.71 13.74
C LEU A 163 12.32 -9.54 12.46
N ASP A 164 11.87 -10.80 12.46
CA ASP A 164 11.95 -11.73 11.33
C ASP A 164 11.05 -11.35 10.14
N PHE A 165 10.08 -10.44 10.34
CA PHE A 165 9.19 -9.95 9.27
C PHE A 165 9.93 -9.21 8.14
N LYS A 166 11.24 -8.98 8.30
CA LYS A 166 12.10 -8.36 7.29
C LYS A 166 12.57 -9.31 6.19
N SER A 167 12.43 -10.63 6.41
CA SER A 167 12.87 -11.64 5.44
C SER A 167 11.75 -12.00 4.46
N PHE A 168 12.07 -12.13 3.17
CA PHE A 168 11.14 -12.66 2.18
C PHE A 168 10.63 -14.06 2.57
N ALA A 169 11.54 -14.92 3.04
CA ALA A 169 11.24 -16.27 3.53
C ALA A 169 10.25 -16.30 4.71
N TYR A 170 10.10 -15.19 5.44
CA TYR A 170 9.11 -15.13 6.52
C TYR A 170 7.68 -15.20 5.99
N LEU A 171 7.42 -14.62 4.80
CA LEU A 171 6.09 -14.60 4.19
C LEU A 171 5.93 -15.68 3.12
N TYR A 172 6.93 -15.85 2.26
CA TYR A 172 6.80 -16.62 1.04
C TYR A 172 7.82 -17.78 0.96
N ASN A 173 7.47 -18.83 0.22
CA ASN A 173 8.37 -19.92 -0.08
C ASN A 173 9.36 -19.49 -1.18
N GLU A 174 10.64 -19.29 -0.80
CA GLU A 174 11.70 -18.86 -1.72
C GLU A 174 11.97 -19.85 -2.84
N ASP A 175 12.01 -21.15 -2.51
CA ASP A 175 12.39 -22.19 -3.47
C ASP A 175 11.29 -22.34 -4.54
N GLN A 176 10.02 -22.28 -4.13
CA GLN A 176 8.90 -22.25 -5.05
C GLN A 176 8.89 -20.98 -5.91
N PHE A 177 9.21 -19.82 -5.33
CA PHE A 177 9.28 -18.56 -6.06
C PHE A 177 10.35 -18.61 -7.17
N MET A 178 11.54 -19.12 -6.86
CA MET A 178 12.62 -19.29 -7.85
C MET A 178 12.25 -20.35 -8.90
N ALA A 179 11.73 -21.51 -8.48
CA ALA A 179 11.38 -22.60 -9.39
C ALA A 179 10.28 -22.20 -10.38
N ALA A 180 9.24 -21.52 -9.90
CA ALA A 180 8.11 -21.06 -10.73
C ALA A 180 8.52 -20.05 -11.82
N LEU A 181 9.60 -19.27 -11.58
CA LEU A 181 10.06 -18.21 -12.46
C LEU A 181 11.35 -18.53 -13.21
N ALA A 182 11.90 -19.75 -13.06
CA ALA A 182 13.20 -20.13 -13.62
C ALA A 182 13.28 -19.98 -15.16
N LYS A 183 12.15 -20.10 -15.86
CA LYS A 183 12.06 -19.90 -17.32
C LYS A 183 11.90 -18.42 -17.72
N ASP A 184 11.51 -17.58 -16.77
CA ASP A 184 11.15 -16.19 -16.99
C ASP A 184 12.28 -15.24 -16.61
N VAL A 185 12.86 -15.39 -15.42
CA VAL A 185 13.90 -14.49 -14.89
C VAL A 185 14.87 -15.29 -14.05
N ASN A 186 16.17 -14.98 -14.14
CA ASN A 186 17.15 -15.55 -13.23
C ASN A 186 17.01 -14.90 -11.84
N ILE A 187 16.78 -15.71 -10.81
CA ILE A 187 16.59 -15.23 -9.44
C ILE A 187 17.63 -15.87 -8.53
N VAL A 188 18.31 -15.05 -7.72
CA VAL A 188 19.31 -15.50 -6.75
C VAL A 188 18.97 -15.06 -5.34
N LYS A 189 19.29 -15.90 -4.34
CA LYS A 189 19.00 -15.57 -2.93
C LYS A 189 19.79 -14.36 -2.44
N THR A 190 21.05 -14.23 -2.85
CA THR A 190 21.90 -13.14 -2.38
C THR A 190 22.86 -12.67 -3.46
N LEU A 191 23.30 -11.41 -3.36
CA LEU A 191 24.33 -10.85 -4.23
C LEU A 191 25.66 -11.64 -4.16
N PRO A 192 26.40 -11.73 -5.27
CA PRO A 192 27.80 -12.18 -5.28
C PRO A 192 28.67 -11.42 -4.27
N LYS A 193 29.72 -12.08 -3.74
CA LYS A 193 30.56 -11.54 -2.65
C LYS A 193 31.18 -10.17 -2.99
N ASN A 194 31.72 -10.02 -4.19
CA ASN A 194 32.26 -8.76 -4.70
C ASN A 194 31.21 -7.63 -4.69
N LEU A 195 29.99 -7.91 -5.18
CA LEU A 195 28.92 -6.91 -5.23
C LEU A 195 28.34 -6.58 -3.85
N LYS A 196 28.34 -7.55 -2.92
CA LYS A 196 27.99 -7.30 -1.51
C LYS A 196 28.93 -6.30 -0.84
N GLU A 197 30.22 -6.35 -1.18
CA GLU A 197 31.20 -5.43 -0.63
C GLU A 197 31.02 -4.01 -1.17
N LEU A 198 30.80 -3.83 -2.48
CA LEU A 198 30.43 -2.53 -3.05
C LEU A 198 29.18 -1.94 -2.40
N ARG A 199 28.18 -2.78 -2.12
CA ARG A 199 26.95 -2.36 -1.41
C ARG A 199 27.26 -1.84 -0.01
N ARG A 200 28.12 -2.53 0.75
CA ARG A 200 28.52 -2.10 2.10
C ARG A 200 29.27 -0.77 2.08
N GLN A 201 30.05 -0.53 1.03
CA GLN A 201 30.79 0.71 0.81
C GLN A 201 29.92 1.84 0.24
N LYS A 202 28.60 1.62 0.04
CA LYS A 202 27.66 2.57 -0.59
C LYS A 202 28.06 3.02 -2.00
N ALA A 203 28.81 2.18 -2.72
CA ALA A 203 29.26 2.42 -4.08
C ALA A 203 28.24 1.96 -5.16
N VAL A 204 27.08 1.45 -4.74
CA VAL A 204 26.03 0.96 -5.63
C VAL A 204 25.04 2.08 -5.96
N PRO A 205 24.72 2.34 -7.24
CA PRO A 205 23.69 3.29 -7.63
C PRO A 205 22.34 2.96 -6.98
N LEU A 206 21.75 3.98 -6.35
CA LEU A 206 20.49 3.88 -5.62
C LEU A 206 19.40 4.68 -6.34
N PHE A 207 18.30 4.03 -6.72
CA PHE A 207 17.13 4.69 -7.29
C PHE A 207 15.95 4.61 -6.33
N ARG A 208 15.40 5.77 -5.97
CA ARG A 208 14.08 5.84 -5.36
C ARG A 208 13.07 5.81 -6.49
N VAL A 209 12.37 4.69 -6.62
CA VAL A 209 11.48 4.48 -7.76
C VAL A 209 10.16 5.22 -7.51
N PRO A 210 9.71 6.07 -8.44
CA PRO A 210 8.40 6.71 -8.32
C PRO A 210 7.28 5.66 -8.46
N ASN A 211 6.14 5.93 -7.84
CA ASN A 211 4.95 5.10 -8.06
C ASN A 211 4.56 5.14 -9.55
N SER A 212 4.21 3.99 -10.11
CA SER A 212 3.79 3.81 -11.50
C SER A 212 4.83 4.29 -12.51
N ALA A 213 6.12 4.03 -12.25
CA ALA A 213 7.19 4.37 -13.19
C ALA A 213 6.96 3.70 -14.56
N SER A 214 7.27 4.42 -15.64
CA SER A 214 7.09 3.88 -16.99
C SER A 214 8.23 2.92 -17.37
N PRO A 215 8.02 1.98 -18.32
CA PRO A 215 9.09 1.18 -18.90
C PRO A 215 10.26 2.04 -19.41
N TYR A 216 9.96 3.23 -19.94
CA TYR A 216 10.95 4.20 -20.41
C TYR A 216 11.91 4.65 -19.30
N PHE A 217 11.43 4.89 -18.08
CA PHE A 217 12.29 5.22 -16.93
C PHE A 217 13.35 4.12 -16.70
N TYR A 218 12.94 2.86 -16.77
CA TYR A 218 13.85 1.74 -16.58
C TYR A 218 14.86 1.62 -17.71
N LEU A 219 14.41 1.70 -18.96
CA LEU A 219 15.27 1.55 -20.14
C LEU A 219 16.27 2.69 -20.29
N HIS A 220 15.91 3.93 -19.92
CA HIS A 220 16.76 5.11 -20.16
C HIS A 220 17.51 5.62 -18.93
N GLN A 221 17.09 5.27 -17.70
CA GLN A 221 17.76 5.74 -16.49
C GLN A 221 18.41 4.60 -15.72
N VAL A 222 17.70 3.48 -15.54
CA VAL A 222 18.18 2.35 -14.73
C VAL A 222 19.15 1.48 -15.52
N LEU A 223 18.79 1.11 -16.76
CA LEU A 223 19.60 0.22 -17.59
C LEU A 223 21.02 0.74 -17.84
N PRO A 224 21.26 2.03 -18.18
CA PRO A 224 22.62 2.53 -18.37
C PRO A 224 23.48 2.41 -17.11
N MET A 225 22.88 2.63 -15.92
CA MET A 225 23.60 2.47 -14.66
C MET A 225 23.87 1.01 -14.34
N LEU A 226 22.92 0.13 -14.66
CA LEU A 226 23.07 -1.32 -14.51
C LEU A 226 24.20 -1.86 -15.39
N SER A 227 24.28 -1.44 -16.65
CA SER A 227 25.37 -1.84 -17.55
C SER A 227 26.73 -1.32 -17.08
N LYS A 228 26.77 -0.12 -16.47
CA LYS A 228 28.03 0.47 -15.97
C LYS A 228 28.52 -0.13 -14.65
N HIS A 229 27.64 -0.44 -13.71
CA HIS A 229 28.02 -0.85 -12.33
C HIS A 229 27.76 -2.33 -12.06
N SER A 230 27.13 -3.06 -12.99
CA SER A 230 26.69 -4.46 -12.84
C SER A 230 25.69 -4.72 -11.71
N VAL A 231 25.39 -3.73 -10.87
CA VAL A 231 24.40 -3.82 -9.78
C VAL A 231 23.71 -2.48 -9.56
N VAL A 232 22.41 -2.52 -9.31
CA VAL A 232 21.60 -1.34 -8.96
C VAL A 232 20.68 -1.69 -7.80
N GLU A 233 20.52 -0.74 -6.88
CA GLU A 233 19.55 -0.82 -5.79
C GLU A 233 18.30 0.01 -6.10
N LEU A 234 17.13 -0.63 -6.08
CA LEU A 234 15.83 0.00 -6.21
C LEU A 234 15.14 0.07 -4.86
N VAL A 235 14.68 1.25 -4.46
CA VAL A 235 13.88 1.46 -3.24
C VAL A 235 12.45 1.81 -3.65
N VAL A 236 11.52 0.93 -3.28
CA VAL A 236 10.08 1.05 -3.56
C VAL A 236 9.36 1.28 -2.24
N SER A 237 8.57 2.35 -2.12
CA SER A 237 7.97 2.74 -0.81
C SER A 237 6.44 2.72 -0.74
N ALA A 238 5.74 2.55 -1.86
CA ALA A 238 4.28 2.63 -1.91
C ALA A 238 3.67 1.54 -2.81
N GLY A 239 4.38 0.42 -2.98
CA GLY A 239 4.02 -0.57 -3.99
C GLY A 239 4.17 -0.02 -5.41
N GLY A 240 3.66 -0.76 -6.40
CA GLY A 240 3.42 -0.26 -7.75
C GLY A 240 4.63 0.42 -8.40
N CYS A 241 5.78 -0.23 -8.49
CA CYS A 241 6.97 0.39 -9.06
C CYS A 241 6.98 0.42 -10.59
N LEU A 242 6.01 -0.20 -11.25
CA LEU A 242 5.86 -0.14 -12.70
C LEU A 242 4.40 0.20 -13.05
N GLN A 243 4.18 1.00 -14.09
CA GLN A 243 2.84 1.44 -14.49
C GLN A 243 1.86 0.26 -14.63
N ALA A 244 0.61 0.43 -14.16
CA ALA A 244 -0.38 -0.65 -14.11
C ALA A 244 -0.72 -1.20 -15.49
N ASN A 245 -0.91 -0.30 -16.47
CA ASN A 245 -1.21 -0.66 -17.85
C ASN A 245 0.06 -0.51 -18.71
N LEU A 246 0.68 -1.63 -19.04
CA LEU A 246 1.75 -1.69 -20.02
C LEU A 246 1.19 -1.56 -21.44
N PRO A 247 1.95 -0.93 -22.36
CA PRO A 247 1.56 -0.83 -23.75
C PRO A 247 1.43 -2.22 -24.42
N PRO A 248 0.71 -2.33 -25.55
CA PRO A 248 0.33 -3.62 -26.15
C PRO A 248 1.51 -4.52 -26.53
N ASP A 249 2.65 -3.93 -26.89
CA ASP A 249 3.91 -4.61 -27.17
C ASP A 249 4.51 -5.33 -25.95
N LEU A 250 4.08 -4.96 -24.74
CA LEU A 250 4.50 -5.56 -23.47
C LEU A 250 3.38 -6.41 -22.82
N GLU A 251 2.42 -6.93 -23.60
CA GLU A 251 1.33 -7.76 -23.07
C GLU A 251 1.85 -8.99 -22.29
N GLU A 252 2.92 -9.63 -22.76
CA GLU A 252 3.54 -10.77 -22.08
C GLU A 252 4.11 -10.42 -20.70
N TYR A 253 4.52 -9.17 -20.50
CA TYR A 253 4.98 -8.67 -19.20
C TYR A 253 3.81 -8.51 -18.22
N GLN A 254 2.60 -8.18 -18.71
CA GLN A 254 1.39 -8.21 -17.88
C GLN A 254 1.03 -9.64 -17.46
N ARG A 255 1.15 -10.61 -18.37
CA ARG A 255 0.95 -12.03 -18.06
C ARG A 255 1.95 -12.51 -17.01
N LEU A 256 3.22 -12.08 -17.12
CA LEU A 256 4.24 -12.36 -16.12
C LEU A 256 3.87 -11.80 -14.75
N ARG A 257 3.34 -10.57 -14.65
CA ARG A 257 2.81 -10.03 -13.36
C ARG A 257 1.75 -10.94 -12.76
N CYS A 258 0.79 -11.39 -13.56
CA CYS A 258 -0.25 -12.31 -13.12
C CYS A 258 0.37 -13.64 -12.66
N ARG A 259 1.31 -14.18 -13.42
CA ARG A 259 2.00 -15.43 -13.08
C ARG A 259 2.75 -15.34 -11.76
N VAL A 260 3.48 -14.25 -11.54
CA VAL A 260 4.15 -13.99 -10.25
C VAL A 260 3.13 -13.92 -9.12
N ALA A 261 2.05 -13.14 -9.32
CA ALA A 261 1.05 -12.89 -8.29
C ALA A 261 0.28 -14.13 -7.84
N PHE A 262 0.01 -15.08 -8.77
CA PHE A 262 -0.87 -16.22 -8.52
C PHE A 262 -0.14 -17.57 -8.41
N HIS A 263 1.03 -17.73 -9.05
CA HIS A 263 1.73 -19.01 -9.08
C HIS A 263 3.06 -18.99 -8.32
N ALA A 264 3.84 -17.91 -8.45
CA ALA A 264 5.17 -17.84 -7.84
C ALA A 264 5.15 -17.38 -6.38
N LEU A 265 4.30 -16.41 -6.04
CA LEU A 265 4.15 -15.90 -4.67
C LEU A 265 3.23 -16.80 -3.85
N GLN A 266 3.78 -17.91 -3.38
CA GLN A 266 3.12 -18.81 -2.44
C GLN A 266 3.58 -18.53 -1.02
N PHE A 267 2.62 -18.44 -0.10
CA PHE A 267 2.94 -18.35 1.32
C PHE A 267 3.74 -19.55 1.80
N ARG A 268 4.51 -19.38 2.87
CA ARG A 268 5.18 -20.50 3.54
C ARG A 268 4.17 -21.56 4.01
N ASN A 269 4.65 -22.80 4.13
CA ASN A 269 3.83 -23.96 4.45
C ASN A 269 3.00 -23.76 5.72
N ASP A 270 3.58 -23.19 6.80
CA ASP A 270 2.84 -22.98 8.05
C ASP A 270 1.59 -22.08 7.88
N VAL A 271 1.69 -21.07 7.02
CA VAL A 271 0.57 -20.15 6.73
C VAL A 271 -0.49 -20.86 5.88
N GLN A 272 -0.07 -21.68 4.92
CA GLN A 272 -0.98 -22.50 4.12
C GLN A 272 -1.66 -23.58 4.97
N GLU A 273 -0.94 -24.22 5.89
CA GLU A 273 -1.48 -25.22 6.81
C GLU A 273 -2.47 -24.58 7.79
N LEU A 274 -2.15 -23.39 8.32
CA LEU A 274 -3.09 -22.64 9.14
C LEU A 274 -4.34 -22.25 8.34
N ALA A 275 -4.17 -21.75 7.12
CA ALA A 275 -5.29 -21.37 6.25
C ALA A 275 -6.18 -22.57 5.93
N THR A 276 -5.60 -23.72 5.59
CA THR A 276 -6.35 -24.97 5.33
C THR A 276 -7.05 -25.48 6.60
N LYS A 277 -6.40 -25.41 7.77
CA LYS A 277 -7.06 -25.72 9.05
C LYS A 277 -8.25 -24.80 9.34
N VAL A 278 -8.10 -23.50 9.07
CA VAL A 278 -9.19 -22.52 9.23
C VAL A 278 -10.32 -22.83 8.25
N LEU A 279 -10.01 -23.11 6.99
CA LEU A 279 -11.00 -23.46 5.97
C LEU A 279 -11.75 -24.75 6.32
N ASN A 280 -11.02 -25.81 6.68
CA ASN A 280 -11.62 -27.07 7.13
C ASN A 280 -12.48 -26.87 8.39
N ARG A 281 -12.06 -25.95 9.28
CA ARG A 281 -12.84 -25.60 10.47
C ARG A 281 -14.02 -24.71 10.15
N SER A 282 -13.97 -23.82 9.16
CA SER A 282 -15.13 -23.03 8.71
C SER A 282 -16.15 -23.91 7.98
N ASP A 283 -15.67 -24.88 7.21
CA ASP A 283 -16.51 -25.93 6.63
C ASP A 283 -17.15 -26.77 7.74
N ALA A 284 -16.45 -27.01 8.86
CA ALA A 284 -17.01 -27.64 10.06
C ALA A 284 -17.84 -26.70 10.97
N PHE A 285 -17.60 -25.38 10.96
CA PHE A 285 -18.38 -24.39 11.73
C PHE A 285 -19.72 -24.10 11.07
N LEU A 286 -19.87 -24.37 9.77
CA LEU A 286 -21.18 -24.49 9.14
C LEU A 286 -21.98 -25.71 9.64
N PHE A 287 -21.41 -26.58 10.49
CA PHE A 287 -22.10 -27.72 11.13
C PHE A 287 -22.34 -27.58 12.64
N LEU A 288 -21.87 -26.51 13.30
CA LEU A 288 -22.14 -26.28 14.71
C LEU A 288 -22.81 -24.91 14.89
N PRO A 289 -24.10 -24.87 15.30
CA PRO A 289 -24.78 -23.61 15.51
C PRO A 289 -24.10 -22.87 16.66
N VAL A 290 -23.65 -21.65 16.35
CA VAL A 290 -23.74 -20.45 17.18
C VAL A 290 -23.55 -20.71 18.68
N ILE A 291 -22.34 -20.51 19.20
CA ILE A 291 -22.21 -19.94 20.54
C ILE A 291 -21.03 -18.94 20.52
N PHE A 292 -21.34 -17.73 20.96
CA PHE A 292 -20.49 -16.55 21.16
C PHE A 292 -20.28 -15.61 19.96
N ILE A 293 -21.31 -14.79 19.72
CA ILE A 293 -21.15 -13.34 19.90
C ILE A 293 -21.84 -12.99 21.22
#